data_AF-A0A180F096-F1
#
_entry.id   AF-A0A180F096-F1
#
_cell.length_a   1.000
_cell.length_b   1.000
_cell.length_c   1.000
_cell.angle_alpha   90.00
_cell.angle_beta   90.00
_cell.angle_gamma   90.00
#
_symmetry.space_group_name_H-M   'P 1'
#
loop_
_entity.id
_entity.type
_entity.pdbx_description
1 polymer ?
#
loop_
_entity_poly.entity_id
_entity_poly.type
_entity_poly.pdbx_seq_one_letter_code
_entity_poly.pdbx_strand_id
1 'polypeptide(L)'
;MALKQNQPDLLNDTSCGFRACPPESVCEGWEYDHGRYETRKCSIIKAKDAVPEENVSSRPGQRTPVKVEASGMIKDRENKEIRYCISDEEGMNASCFNDPVRGHWGIENQ
;
A
#
# COMPACT_ATOMS: atom_id res chain seq x y z
N MET A 1 -8.84 3.07 2.65
CA MET A 1 -8.83 2.78 4.11
C MET A 1 -7.47 2.21 4.53
N ALA A 2 -6.83 2.75 5.58
CA ALA A 2 -5.60 2.16 6.14
C ALA A 2 -5.94 1.00 7.07
N LEU A 3 -5.33 -0.17 6.86
CA LEU A 3 -5.71 -1.40 7.60
C LEU A 3 -5.26 -1.41 9.07
N LYS A 4 -4.32 -0.53 9.43
CA LYS A 4 -3.60 -0.58 10.73
C LYS A 4 -4.49 -0.34 11.96
N GLN A 5 -5.57 0.42 11.85
CA GLN A 5 -6.42 0.77 13.00
C GLN A 5 -7.82 0.15 12.95
N ASN A 6 -8.35 -0.16 11.77
CA ASN A 6 -9.75 -0.57 11.64
C ASN A 6 -9.95 -2.10 11.67
N GLN A 7 -9.00 -2.89 11.14
CA GLN A 7 -9.16 -4.36 10.99
C GLN A 7 -7.82 -5.12 11.06
N PRO A 8 -7.38 -5.57 12.24
CA PRO A 8 -6.07 -6.20 12.42
C PRO A 8 -5.94 -7.56 11.71
N ASP A 9 -7.00 -8.37 11.65
CA ASP A 9 -6.98 -9.65 10.92
C ASP A 9 -6.78 -9.44 9.42
N LEU A 10 -7.49 -8.45 8.85
CA LEU A 10 -7.37 -8.09 7.44
C LEU A 10 -5.98 -7.53 7.09
N LEU A 11 -5.35 -6.80 8.02
CA LEU A 11 -3.97 -6.38 7.88
C LEU A 11 -3.01 -7.57 7.79
N ASN A 12 -3.18 -8.57 8.68
CA ASN A 12 -2.37 -9.76 8.68
C ASN A 12 -2.51 -10.53 7.37
N ASP A 13 -3.74 -10.77 6.92
CA ASP A 13 -4.03 -11.46 5.65
C ASP A 13 -3.44 -10.72 4.45
N THR A 14 -3.64 -9.40 4.40
CA THR A 14 -3.08 -8.56 3.33
C THR A 14 -1.56 -8.63 3.31
N SER A 15 -0.93 -8.53 4.48
CA SER A 15 0.53 -8.63 4.60
C SER A 15 1.06 -10.00 4.18
N CYS A 16 0.33 -11.07 4.51
CA CYS A 16 0.65 -12.44 4.12
C CYS A 16 0.53 -12.60 2.60
N GLY A 17 -0.53 -12.07 1.99
CA GLY A 17 -0.72 -12.04 0.54
C GLY A 17 0.43 -11.38 -0.19
N PHE A 18 0.87 -10.20 0.27
CA PHE A 18 2.03 -9.50 -0.31
C PHE A 18 3.35 -10.25 -0.16
N ARG A 19 3.44 -11.20 0.79
CA ARG A 19 4.61 -12.06 0.97
C ARG A 19 4.54 -13.34 0.14
N ALA A 20 3.34 -13.88 -0.06
CA ALA A 20 3.12 -15.15 -0.73
C ALA A 20 2.98 -15.02 -2.25
N CYS A 21 2.47 -13.87 -2.73
CA CYS A 21 2.09 -13.68 -4.12
C CYS A 21 2.94 -12.58 -4.79
N PRO A 22 3.32 -12.76 -6.06
CA PRO A 22 3.98 -11.71 -6.81
C PRO A 22 3.02 -10.53 -7.06
N PRO A 23 3.51 -9.28 -7.06
CA PRO A 23 2.69 -8.12 -7.37
C PRO A 23 2.26 -8.13 -8.84
N GLU A 24 1.00 -7.77 -9.09
CA GLU A 24 0.46 -7.52 -10.43
C GLU A 24 0.93 -6.18 -11.00
N SER A 25 1.14 -5.19 -10.12
CA SER A 25 1.64 -3.87 -10.49
C SER A 25 2.64 -3.39 -9.47
N VAL A 26 3.75 -2.81 -9.95
CA VAL A 26 4.77 -2.19 -9.11
C VAL A 26 5.13 -0.85 -9.72
N CYS A 27 5.25 0.17 -8.87
CA CYS A 27 5.78 1.47 -9.24
C CYS A 27 6.78 1.87 -8.17
N GLU A 28 7.98 2.27 -8.60
CA GLU A 28 9.04 2.74 -7.72
C GLU A 28 9.44 4.15 -8.15
N GLY A 29 9.60 5.02 -7.18
CA GLY A 29 10.08 6.39 -7.35
C GLY A 29 11.20 6.65 -6.36
N TRP A 30 12.11 7.53 -6.76
CA TRP A 30 13.19 8.01 -5.90
C TRP A 30 13.26 9.54 -6.02
N GLU A 31 13.49 10.18 -4.90
CA GLU A 31 13.67 11.62 -4.81
C GLU A 31 14.96 11.91 -4.06
N TYR A 32 15.73 12.86 -4.58
CA TYR A 32 16.94 13.36 -3.93
C TYR A 32 16.83 14.87 -3.77
N ASP A 33 16.78 15.33 -2.52
CA ASP A 33 16.62 16.74 -2.18
C ASP A 33 17.51 17.13 -1.00
N HIS A 34 18.40 18.10 -1.20
CA HIS A 34 19.25 18.68 -0.13
C HIS A 34 19.96 17.65 0.77
N GLY A 35 20.46 16.54 0.20
CA GLY A 35 21.13 15.47 0.96
C GLY A 35 20.18 14.51 1.67
N ARG A 36 18.87 14.60 1.39
CA ARG A 36 17.87 13.60 1.72
C ARG A 36 17.66 12.71 0.51
N TYR A 37 17.69 11.40 0.73
CA TYR A 37 17.36 10.41 -0.27
C TYR A 37 16.08 9.72 0.19
N GLU A 38 15.03 9.76 -0.62
CA GLU A 38 13.76 9.09 -0.34
C GLU A 38 13.44 8.14 -1.49
N THR A 39 13.04 6.92 -1.16
CA THR A 39 12.53 5.93 -2.10
C THR A 39 11.13 5.56 -1.70
N ARG A 40 10.25 5.47 -2.68
CA ARG A 40 8.88 5.03 -2.48
C ARG A 40 8.53 3.97 -3.49
N LYS A 41 8.04 2.85 -2.99
CA LYS A 41 7.62 1.70 -3.79
C LYS A 41 6.17 1.36 -3.45
N CYS A 42 5.33 1.40 -4.47
CA CYS A 42 3.97 0.90 -4.41
C CYS A 42 3.87 -0.44 -5.12
N SER A 43 3.17 -1.39 -4.49
CA SER A 43 2.89 -2.71 -5.03
C SER A 43 1.40 -3.04 -4.88
N ILE A 44 0.84 -3.69 -5.89
CA ILE A 44 -0.55 -4.16 -5.91
C ILE A 44 -0.54 -5.67 -6.16
N ILE A 45 -1.37 -6.42 -5.45
CA ILE A 45 -1.65 -7.84 -5.69
C ILE A 45 -3.15 -8.03 -5.93
N LYS A 46 -3.57 -9.22 -6.38
CA LYS A 46 -5.00 -9.52 -6.57
C LYS A 46 -5.71 -9.50 -5.22
N ALA A 47 -6.95 -8.98 -5.19
CA ALA A 47 -7.79 -9.05 -3.99
C ALA A 47 -7.88 -10.45 -3.38
N LYS A 48 -8.11 -11.47 -4.21
CA LYS A 48 -8.23 -12.86 -3.77
C LYS A 48 -6.98 -13.42 -3.08
N ASP A 49 -5.83 -12.79 -3.32
CA ASP A 49 -4.54 -13.20 -2.74
C ASP A 49 -4.29 -12.50 -1.40
N ALA A 50 -5.06 -11.46 -1.06
CA ALA A 50 -4.88 -10.60 0.12
C ALA A 50 -6.06 -10.61 1.09
N VAL A 51 -7.25 -10.96 0.59
CA VAL A 51 -8.51 -10.88 1.32
C VAL A 51 -9.20 -12.25 1.24
N PRO A 52 -9.55 -12.86 2.38
CA PRO A 52 -10.32 -14.10 2.41
C PRO A 52 -11.63 -13.98 1.63
N GLU A 53 -12.06 -15.05 0.95
CA GLU A 53 -13.26 -15.04 0.10
C GLU A 53 -14.55 -14.62 0.85
N GLU A 54 -14.64 -14.93 2.14
CA GLU A 54 -15.71 -14.48 3.05
C GLU A 54 -15.76 -12.94 3.21
N ASN A 55 -14.59 -12.30 3.22
CA ASN A 55 -14.45 -10.85 3.34
C ASN A 55 -14.61 -10.14 1.99
N VAL A 56 -14.29 -10.83 0.88
CA VAL A 56 -14.57 -10.36 -0.48
C VAL A 56 -16.07 -10.31 -0.76
N SER A 57 -16.79 -11.35 -0.31
CA SER A 57 -18.24 -11.48 -0.53
C SER A 57 -19.06 -10.45 0.24
N SER A 58 -18.59 -10.03 1.42
CA SER A 58 -19.24 -9.02 2.26
C SER A 58 -18.93 -7.57 1.84
N ARG A 59 -17.97 -7.36 0.92
CA ARG A 59 -17.56 -6.05 0.43
C ARG A 59 -17.60 -5.97 -1.10
N PRO A 60 -18.79 -5.79 -1.69
CA PRO A 60 -18.90 -5.53 -3.13
C PRO A 60 -18.25 -4.18 -3.45
N GLY A 61 -16.99 -4.21 -3.89
CA GLY A 61 -16.26 -3.02 -4.35
C GLY A 61 -14.80 -2.93 -3.90
N GLN A 62 -14.39 -3.54 -2.79
CA GLN A 62 -12.99 -3.43 -2.32
C GLN A 62 -12.10 -4.49 -2.94
N ARG A 63 -11.30 -4.10 -3.94
CA ARG A 63 -10.57 -5.09 -4.75
C ARG A 63 -9.11 -4.81 -5.03
N THR A 64 -8.57 -3.71 -4.54
CA THR A 64 -7.16 -3.40 -4.82
C THR A 64 -6.37 -3.28 -3.52
N PRO A 65 -5.79 -4.41 -3.05
CA PRO A 65 -4.76 -4.40 -2.01
C PRO A 65 -3.54 -3.62 -2.51
N VAL A 66 -3.10 -2.65 -1.71
CA VAL A 66 -1.94 -1.81 -2.00
C VAL A 66 -0.97 -1.87 -0.83
N LYS A 67 0.31 -2.08 -1.13
CA LYS A 67 1.43 -1.95 -0.20
C LYS A 67 2.26 -0.76 -0.65
N VAL A 68 2.48 0.19 0.25
CA VAL A 68 3.38 1.33 0.06
C VAL A 68 4.55 1.19 1.01
N GLU A 69 5.75 1.15 0.46
CA GLU A 69 7.01 1.10 1.18
C GLU A 69 7.73 2.42 0.92
N ALA A 70 7.96 3.20 1.97
CA ALA A 70 8.74 4.42 1.91
C ALA A 70 10.00 4.23 2.75
N SER A 71 11.15 4.65 2.22
CA SER A 71 12.36 4.79 3.02
C SER A 71 13.08 6.07 2.72
N GLY A 72 13.56 6.73 3.78
CA GLY A 72 14.25 8.00 3.69
C GLY A 72 15.54 7.98 4.49
N MET A 73 16.56 8.72 4.04
CA MET A 73 17.79 8.93 4.79
C MET A 73 17.92 10.39 5.19
N ILE A 74 18.05 10.65 6.50
CA ILE A 74 18.28 11.99 7.06
C ILE A 74 19.49 11.91 7.98
N LYS A 75 20.59 12.58 7.59
CA LYS A 75 21.83 12.68 8.41
C LYS A 75 22.25 11.33 9.01
N ASP A 76 22.40 10.32 8.17
CA ASP A 76 22.80 8.94 8.52
C ASP A 76 21.73 8.07 9.21
N ARG A 77 20.53 8.60 9.47
CA ARG A 77 19.41 7.79 9.96
C ARG A 77 18.51 7.36 8.81
N GLU A 78 18.39 6.05 8.64
CA GLU A 78 17.38 5.43 7.78
C GLU A 78 16.03 5.41 8.50
N ASN A 79 14.98 5.89 7.84
CA ASN A 79 13.60 5.68 8.22
C ASN A 79 12.97 4.73 7.19
N LYS A 80 12.21 3.73 7.68
CA LYS A 80 11.43 2.81 6.86
C LYS A 80 10.00 2.81 7.35
N GLU A 81 9.08 2.91 6.42
CA GLU A 81 7.65 2.87 6.68
C GLU A 81 6.96 1.96 5.67
N ILE A 82 6.12 1.07 6.17
CA ILE A 82 5.28 0.19 5.34
C ILE A 82 3.83 0.46 5.71
N ARG A 83 3.00 0.72 4.71
CA ARG A 83 1.56 0.93 4.86
C ARG A 83 0.81 -0.02 3.95
N TYR A 84 -0.22 -0.66 4.49
CA TYR A 84 -1.15 -1.51 3.74
C TYR A 84 -2.51 -0.84 3.67
N CYS A 85 -3.05 -0.74 2.46
CA CYS A 85 -4.34 -0.12 2.17
C CYS A 85 -5.16 -1.06 1.28
N ILE A 86 -6.47 -0.91 1.34
CA ILE A 86 -7.39 -1.49 0.35
C ILE A 86 -8.16 -0.33 -0.28
N SER A 87 -8.15 -0.29 -1.61
CA SER A 87 -8.94 0.65 -2.41
C SER A 87 -10.23 -0.02 -2.89
N ASP A 88 -11.30 0.77 -2.88
CA ASP A 88 -12.62 0.45 -3.46
C ASP A 88 -12.62 0.59 -5.00
N GLU A 89 -11.52 1.06 -5.60
CA GLU A 89 -11.39 1.19 -7.05
C GLU A 89 -10.67 -0.02 -7.67
N GLU A 90 -11.27 -0.62 -8.69
CA GLU A 90 -10.73 -1.74 -9.46
C GLU A 90 -9.95 -1.22 -10.69
N GLY A 91 -8.90 -1.96 -11.10
CA GLY A 91 -8.14 -1.65 -12.32
C GLY A 91 -7.11 -0.53 -12.18
N MET A 92 -6.87 -0.02 -10.97
CA MET A 92 -5.79 0.93 -10.70
C MET A 92 -4.41 0.27 -10.77
N ASN A 93 -3.42 1.03 -11.22
CA ASN A 93 -2.03 0.59 -11.24
C ASN A 93 -1.26 1.17 -10.04
N ALA A 94 -0.08 0.62 -9.76
CA ALA A 94 0.72 1.04 -8.62
C ALA A 94 1.14 2.52 -8.67
N SER A 95 1.24 3.12 -9.86
CA SER A 95 1.59 4.54 -9.99
C SER A 95 0.51 5.47 -9.45
N CYS A 96 -0.78 5.08 -9.53
CA CYS A 96 -1.86 5.85 -8.90
C CYS A 96 -1.55 6.08 -7.41
N PHE A 97 -1.06 5.06 -6.70
CA PHE A 97 -0.81 5.15 -5.26
C PHE A 97 0.61 5.63 -4.90
N ASN A 98 1.52 5.72 -5.87
CA ASN A 98 2.93 6.06 -5.63
C ASN A 98 3.20 7.56 -5.59
N ASP A 99 2.24 8.37 -6.01
CA ASP A 99 2.41 9.82 -6.08
C ASP A 99 2.42 10.42 -4.66
N PRO A 100 3.34 11.38 -4.35
CA PRO A 100 3.39 12.09 -3.07
C PRO A 100 2.25 13.11 -2.96
N VAL A 101 1.02 12.63 -3.10
CA VAL A 101 -0.19 13.43 -2.98
C VAL A 101 -0.34 13.82 -1.51
N ARG A 102 0.07 15.06 -1.19
CA ARG A 102 -0.09 15.72 0.12
C ARG A 102 -1.55 16.04 0.46
N GLY A 103 -2.50 15.66 -0.39
CA GLY A 103 -3.92 15.75 -0.13
C GLY A 103 -4.68 15.08 -1.27
N HIS A 104 -5.58 14.16 -0.93
CA HIS A 104 -6.44 13.40 -1.84
C HIS A 104 -5.98 11.98 -2.24
N TRP A 105 -5.56 11.19 -1.25
CA TRP A 105 -6.02 9.80 -1.22
C TRP A 105 -6.85 9.65 0.04
N GLY A 106 -8.05 9.06 -0.06
CA GLY A 106 -8.90 8.64 1.05
C GLY A 106 -8.25 7.52 1.88
N ILE A 107 -7.00 7.71 2.29
CA ILE A 107 -6.38 7.03 3.41
C ILE A 107 -6.75 7.88 4.62
N GLU A 108 -8.06 7.92 4.90
CA GLU A 108 -8.61 8.56 6.08
C GLU A 108 -8.02 7.82 7.28
N ASN A 109 -7.02 8.43 7.90
CA ASN A 109 -6.56 8.08 9.23
C ASN A 109 -7.62 8.61 10.20
N GLN A 110 -8.61 7.76 10.50
CA GLN A 110 -9.34 7.77 11.75
C GLN A 110 -9.48 6.34 12.25
#